data_AF-A0A2Z6NJS3-F1
#
_entry.id   AF-A0A2Z6NJS3-F1
#
_cell.length_a   1.000
_cell.length_b   1.000
_cell.length_c   1.000
_cell.angle_alpha   90.00
_cell.angle_beta   90.00
_cell.angle_gamma   90.00
#
_symmetry.space_group_name_H-M   'P 1'
#
loop_
_entity.id
_entity.type
_entity.pdbx_description
1 polymer ?
#
loop_
_entity_poly.entity_id
_entity_poly.type
_entity_poly.pdbx_seq_one_letter_code
_entity_poly.pdbx_strand_id
1 'polypeptide(L)' 'MENNADSCRDFVKDVKRIIIKVGTAVVTRQDGRLAVGKLGALCEQIKELNILGYEVILVSSGAVGLGRQRLRYRKLIHSR' A
#
# COMPACT_ATOMS: atom_id res chain seq x y z
N MET A 1 33.48 -2.40 22.95
CA MET A 1 33.01 -2.46 21.55
C MET A 1 31.53 -2.19 21.60
N GLU A 2 31.13 -0.95 21.31
CA GLU A 2 29.76 -0.50 21.47
C GLU A 2 29.00 -0.85 20.19
N ASN A 3 28.09 -1.82 20.27
CA ASN A 3 27.22 -2.20 19.17
C ASN A 3 26.27 -1.04 18.90
N ASN A 4 26.65 -0.15 17.98
CA ASN A 4 25.85 0.96 17.48
C ASN A 4 24.74 0.45 16.54
N ALA A 5 23.91 -0.47 17.05
CA ALA A 5 22.72 -0.93 16.37
C ALA A 5 21.64 0.13 16.58
N ASP A 6 21.13 0.66 15.48
CA ASP A 6 20.01 1.61 15.47
C ASP A 6 18.83 0.99 16.24
N SER A 7 18.40 1.64 17.33
CA SER A 7 17.32 1.16 18.20
C SER A 7 16.05 0.77 17.45
N CYS A 8 15.77 1.43 16.32
CA CYS A 8 14.66 1.08 15.43
C CYS A 8 14.85 -0.28 14.76
N ARG A 9 16.09 -0.62 14.35
CA ARG A 9 16.41 -1.92 13.72
C ARG A 9 16.38 -3.06 14.74
N ASP A 10 16.75 -2.79 15.98
CA ASP A 10 16.65 -3.79 17.04
C ASP A 10 15.20 -4.08 17.40
N PHE A 11 14.36 -3.04 17.52
CA PHE A 11 12.92 -3.21 17.77
C PHE A 11 12.23 -4.11 16.73
N VAL A 12 12.59 -3.98 15.44
CA VAL A 12 11.94 -4.73 14.36
C VAL A 12 12.22 -6.24 14.42
N LYS A 13 13.31 -6.69 15.07
CA LYS A 13 13.69 -8.11 15.14
C LYS A 13 12.64 -8.99 15.82
N ASP A 14 11.96 -8.45 16.82
CA ASP A 14 11.00 -9.19 17.66
C ASP A 14 9.53 -8.89 17.27
N VAL A 15 9.30 -8.18 16.16
CA VAL A 15 7.95 -7.85 15.70
C VAL A 15 7.30 -9.08 15.06
N LYS A 16 6.09 -9.43 15.50
CA LYS A 16 5.27 -10.47 14.86
C LYS A 16 4.23 -9.92 13.88
N ARG A 17 3.71 -8.71 14.15
CA ARG A 17 2.61 -8.09 13.38
C ARG A 17 3.02 -6.73 12.82
N ILE A 18 2.79 -6.52 11.53
CA ILE A 18 3.17 -5.32 10.80
C ILE A 18 1.92 -4.63 10.25
N ILE A 19 1.75 -3.34 10.57
CA ILE A 19 0.74 -2.49 9.93
C ILE A 19 1.40 -1.69 8.83
N ILE A 20 1.00 -1.92 7.59
CA ILE A 20 1.51 -1.18 6.44
C ILE A 20 0.48 -0.14 6.04
N LYS A 21 0.79 1.14 6.25
CA LYS A 21 -0.03 2.24 5.74
C LYS A 21 0.43 2.64 4.35
N VAL A 22 -0.49 2.67 3.40
CA VAL A 22 -0.23 3.25 2.07
C VAL A 22 -1.12 4.47 1.82
N GLY A 23 -0.47 5.55 1.39
CA GLY A 23 -1.13 6.81 1.02
C GLY A 23 -1.66 6.80 -0.41
N THR A 24 -2.47 7.79 -0.78
CA THR A 24 -3.09 7.90 -2.11
C THR A 24 -2.06 7.86 -3.24
N ALA A 25 -0.92 8.54 -3.10
CA ALA A 25 0.15 8.58 -4.12
C ALA A 25 0.84 7.23 -4.40
N VAL A 26 0.69 6.26 -3.49
CA VAL A 26 1.19 4.89 -3.67
C VAL A 26 0.21 4.08 -4.50
N VAL A 27 -1.10 4.24 -4.26
CA VAL A 27 -2.15 3.41 -4.85
C VAL A 27 -2.78 4.00 -6.12
N THR A 28 -2.59 5.29 -6.39
CA THR A 28 -3.04 5.97 -7.60
C THR A 28 -1.93 6.64 -8.40
N ARG A 29 -2.10 6.74 -9.71
CA ARG A 29 -1.30 7.54 -10.64
C ARG A 29 -1.79 9.00 -10.62
N GLN A 30 -1.02 9.90 -11.24
CA GLN A 30 -1.38 11.33 -11.36
C GLN A 30 -2.70 11.55 -12.13
N ASP A 31 -3.07 10.63 -13.03
CA ASP A 31 -4.34 10.66 -13.77
C ASP A 31 -5.56 10.15 -12.95
N GLY A 32 -5.35 9.84 -11.67
CA GLY A 32 -6.37 9.33 -10.75
C GLY A 32 -6.71 7.85 -10.91
N ARG A 33 -6.07 7.14 -11.85
CA ARG A 33 -6.23 5.68 -12.03
C ARG A 33 -5.39 4.91 -11.01
N LEU A 34 -5.69 3.62 -10.85
CA LEU A 34 -4.87 2.71 -10.05
C LEU A 34 -3.43 2.63 -10.55
N ALA A 35 -2.47 2.70 -9.62
CA ALA A 35 -1.07 2.42 -9.89
C ALA A 35 -0.81 0.90 -9.80
N VAL A 36 -1.36 0.13 -10.76
CA VAL A 36 -1.36 -1.34 -10.74
C VAL A 36 0.04 -1.93 -10.53
N GLY A 37 1.08 -1.39 -11.18
CA GLY A 37 2.45 -1.85 -10.99
C GLY A 37 2.98 -1.67 -9.56
N LYS A 38 2.68 -0.52 -8.92
CA LYS A 38 3.05 -0.28 -7.51
C LYS A 38 2.28 -1.20 -6.56
N LEU A 39 1.00 -1.44 -6.84
CA LEU A 39 0.17 -2.36 -6.07
C LEU A 39 0.65 -3.81 -6.21
N GLY A 40 1.05 -4.23 -7.41
CA GLY A 40 1.62 -5.56 -7.65
C GLY A 40 2.89 -5.78 -6.82
N ALA A 41 3.85 -4.85 -6.92
CA ALA A 41 5.08 -4.91 -6.13
C ALA A 41 4.82 -4.91 -4.61
N LEU A 42 3.84 -4.12 -4.14
CA LEU A 42 3.43 -4.12 -2.74
C LEU A 42 2.83 -5.47 -2.32
N CYS A 43 1.98 -6.07 -3.15
CA CYS A 43 1.40 -7.39 -2.89
C CYS A 43 2.49 -8.47 -2.82
N GLU A 44 3.49 -8.42 -3.70
CA GLU A 44 4.65 -9.34 -3.66
C GLU A 44 5.44 -9.19 -2.37
N GLN A 45 5.74 -7.95 -1.95
CA GLN A 45 6.43 -7.68 -0.69
C GLN A 45 5.63 -8.17 0.53
N ILE A 46 4.31 -7.95 0.55
CA ILE A 46 3.43 -8.46 1.61
C ILE A 46 3.40 -9.99 1.62
N LYS A 47 3.37 -10.62 0.44
CA LYS A 47 3.44 -12.09 0.31
C LYS A 47 4.73 -12.63 0.92
N GLU A 48 5.88 -12.02 0.64
CA GLU A 48 7.15 -12.43 1.25
C GLU A 48 7.13 -12.30 2.77
N LEU A 49 6.59 -11.21 3.32
CA LEU A 49 6.43 -11.04 4.77
C LEU A 49 5.54 -12.12 5.39
N ASN A 50 4.42 -12.46 4.73
CA ASN A 50 3.54 -13.53 5.18
C ASN A 50 4.25 -14.90 5.16
N ILE A 51 5.06 -15.19 4.14
CA ILE A 51 5.87 -16.44 4.05
C ILE A 51 6.89 -16.52 5.19
N LEU A 52 7.48 -15.38 5.57
CA LEU A 52 8.39 -15.27 6.71
C LEU A 52 7.68 -15.37 8.08
N GLY A 53 6.35 -15.53 8.10
CA GLY A 53 5.56 -15.73 9.31
C GLY A 53 5.06 -14.45 9.99
N TYR A 54 5.24 -13.29 9.36
CA TYR A 54 4.67 -12.03 9.87
C TYR A 54 3.16 -11.96 9.60
N GLU A 55 2.44 -11.36 10.54
CA GLU A 55 1.02 -11.03 10.38
C GLU A 55 0.89 -9.61 9.81
N VAL A 56 0.45 -9.46 8.56
CA VAL A 56 0.36 -8.15 7.91
C VAL A 56 -1.07 -7.61 7.91
N ILE A 57 -1.24 -6.36 8.36
CA ILE A 57 -2.46 -5.56 8.19
C ILE A 57 -2.18 -4.41 7.23
N LEU A 58 -2.83 -4.40 6.08
CA LEU A 58 -2.72 -3.32 5.10
C LEU A 58 -3.80 -2.25 5.32
N VAL A 59 -3.40 -1.00 5.49
CA VAL A 59 -4.29 0.16 5.62
C VAL A 59 -4.11 1.09 4.42
N SER A 60 -5.07 1.06 3.49
CA SER A 60 -4.99 1.79 2.22
C SER A 60 -5.82 3.07 2.18
N SER A 61 -5.40 4.03 1.34
CA SER A 61 -6.17 5.24 0.97
C SER A 61 -6.69 5.09 -0.48
N GLY A 62 -7.11 6.18 -1.12
CA GLY A 62 -7.38 6.22 -2.56
C GLY A 62 -8.81 5.85 -2.98
N ALA A 63 -9.64 5.33 -2.08
CA ALA A 63 -11.05 4.99 -2.35
C ALA A 63 -11.84 6.17 -2.96
N VAL A 64 -11.71 7.38 -2.39
CA VAL A 64 -12.39 8.58 -2.90
C VAL A 64 -11.90 8.97 -4.30
N GLY A 65 -10.57 8.95 -4.53
CA GLY A 65 -9.99 9.29 -5.83
C GLY A 65 -10.47 8.36 -6.95
N LEU A 66 -10.46 7.06 -6.68
CA LEU A 66 -10.96 6.02 -7.59
C LEU A 66 -12.46 6.14 -7.82
N GLY A 67 -13.25 6.38 -6.77
CA GLY A 67 -14.68 6.60 -6.87
C GLY A 67 -15.03 7.77 -7.77
N ARG A 68 -14.34 8.91 -7.60
CA ARG A 68 -14.51 10.10 -8.46
C ARG A 68 -14.20 9.80 -9.92
N GLN A 69 -13.13 9.06 -10.20
CA GLN A 69 -12.77 8.66 -11.56
C GLN A 69 -13.84 7.76 -12.18
N ARG A 70 -14.32 6.75 -11.44
CA ARG A 70 -15.36 5.82 -11.89
C ARG A 70 -16.67 6.55 -12.22
N LEU A 71 -17.08 7.49 -11.37
CA LEU A 71 -18.30 8.28 -11.59
C LEU A 71 -18.19 9.22 -12.80
N ARG A 72 -17.04 9.87 -13.02
CA ARG A 72 -16.79 10.67 -14.24
C ARG A 72 -16.92 9.83 -15.50
N TYR A 73 -16.33 8.64 -15.51
CA TYR A 73 -16.44 7.70 -16.63
C TYR A 73 -17.88 7.28 -16.90
N ARG A 74 -18.68 7.02 -15.85
CA ARG A 74 -20.11 6.72 -16.01
C ARG A 74 -20.88 7.88 -16.63
N LYS A 75 -20.66 9.12 -16.18
CA LYS A 75 -21.32 10.30 -16.77
C LYS A 75 -21.03 10.45 -18.27
N LEU A 76 -19.78 10.23 -18.68
CA LEU A 76 -19.39 10.32 -20.11
C LEU A 76 -20.13 9.30 -20.99
N ILE A 77 -20.39 8.08 -20.50
CA ILE A 77 -21.09 7.05 -21.27
C ILE A 77 -22.59 7.35 -21.42
N HIS A 78 -23.22 7.95 -20.41
CA HIS A 78 -24.66 8.21 -20.38
C HIS A 78 -25.04 9.63 -20.85
N SER A 79 -24.09 10.37 -21.39
CA SER A 79 -24.30 11.73 -21.94
C SER A 79 -24.53 11.71 -23.46
N ARG A 80 -24.78 10.54 -24.04
CA ARG A 80 -25.18 10.35 -25.43
C ARG A 80 -26.65 9.98 -25.49
#